data_AF-A0AAV8W8T4-F1
#
_entry.id   AF-A0AAV8W8T4-F1
#
_cell.length_a   1.000
_cell.length_b   1.000
_cell.length_c   1.000
_cell.angle_alpha   90.00
_cell.angle_beta   90.00
_cell.angle_gamma   90.00
#
_symmetry.space_group_name_H-M   'P 1'
#
loop_
_entity.id
_entity.type
_entity.pdbx_description
1 polymer ?
#
loop_
_entity_poly.entity_id
_entity_poly.type
_entity_poly.pdbx_seq_one_letter_code
_entity_poly.pdbx_strand_id
1 'polypeptide(L)'
;MKLFKSGFFYLTILAVLVALFTEEVEGRRKILRGRRTITRTYFRQSALPAWAIVILVAIGEIIIGGIIYVVMRKLIIEPPLTGSYSVAATTEEP
;
A
#
# COMPACT_ATOMS: atom_id res chain seq x y z
N MET A 1 -15.95 -13.11 -1.82
CA MET A 1 -16.44 -12.05 -2.74
C MET A 1 -16.80 -10.72 -2.08
N LYS A 2 -17.36 -10.66 -0.85
CA LYS A 2 -17.63 -9.38 -0.16
C LYS A 2 -16.36 -8.60 0.23
N LEU A 3 -15.34 -9.30 0.74
CA LEU A 3 -14.02 -8.72 1.05
C LEU A 3 -13.34 -8.08 -0.17
N PHE A 4 -13.46 -8.71 -1.35
CA PHE A 4 -12.94 -8.15 -2.60
C PHE A 4 -13.67 -6.88 -3.03
N LYS A 5 -15.01 -6.81 -2.89
CA LYS A 5 -15.77 -5.58 -3.19
C LYS A 5 -15.42 -4.44 -2.23
N SER A 6 -15.28 -4.72 -0.92
CA SER A 6 -14.83 -3.72 0.05
C SER A 6 -13.37 -3.31 -0.17
N GLY A 7 -12.47 -4.25 -0.47
CA GLY A 7 -11.07 -3.98 -0.75
C GLY A 7 -10.89 -3.08 -1.98
N PHE A 8 -11.60 -3.37 -3.08
CA PHE A 8 -11.60 -2.51 -4.26
C PHE A 8 -12.20 -1.12 -3.97
N PHE A 9 -13.22 -1.02 -3.12
CA PHE A 9 -13.79 0.26 -2.71
C PHE A 9 -12.81 1.13 -1.90
N TYR A 10 -12.06 0.53 -0.97
CA TYR A 10 -11.01 1.26 -0.24
C TYR A 10 -9.83 1.62 -1.14
N LEU A 11 -9.47 0.74 -2.09
CA LEU A 11 -8.40 1.00 -3.07
C LEU A 11 -8.80 2.15 -4.01
N THR A 12 -10.05 2.20 -4.48
CA THR A 12 -10.51 3.32 -5.32
C THR A 12 -10.56 4.63 -4.53
N ILE A 13 -10.99 4.63 -3.27
CA ILE A 13 -10.92 5.83 -2.41
C ILE A 13 -9.47 6.29 -2.23
N LEU A 14 -8.55 5.36 -1.95
CA LEU A 14 -7.12 5.66 -1.82
C LEU A 14 -6.56 6.24 -3.13
N ALA A 15 -6.90 5.65 -4.27
CA ALA A 15 -6.46 6.13 -5.58
C ALA A 15 -7.02 7.53 -5.88
N VAL A 16 -8.27 7.82 -5.51
CA VAL A 16 -8.87 9.16 -5.65
C VAL A 16 -8.16 10.17 -4.75
N LEU A 17 -7.84 9.81 -3.51
CA LEU A 17 -7.07 10.67 -2.61
C LEU A 17 -5.68 10.96 -3.19
N VAL A 18 -4.95 9.93 -3.64
CA VAL A 18 -3.63 10.09 -4.28
C VAL A 18 -3.73 10.99 -5.52
N ALA A 19 -4.74 10.79 -6.37
CA ALA A 19 -4.96 11.62 -7.56
C ALA A 19 -5.26 13.09 -7.24
N LEU A 20 -5.94 13.36 -6.11
CA LEU A 20 -6.19 14.73 -5.63
C LEU A 20 -4.91 15.42 -5.13
N PHE A 21 -3.97 14.66 -4.55
CA PHE A 21 -2.72 15.20 -4.03
C PHE A 21 -1.57 15.27 -5.06
N THR A 22 -1.74 14.68 -6.25
CA THR A 22 -0.76 14.82 -7.34
C THR A 22 -0.89 16.16 -8.07
N GLU A 23 -0.14 17.18 -7.61
CA GLU A 23 -0.14 18.55 -8.17
C GLU A 23 0.40 18.65 -9.62
N GLU A 24 1.11 17.64 -10.11
CA GLU A 24 1.79 17.68 -11.43
C GLU A 24 0.82 17.88 -12.62
N VAL A 25 -0.44 17.49 -12.47
CA VAL A 25 -1.47 17.60 -13.51
C VAL A 25 -1.83 19.07 -13.79
N GLU A 26 -1.75 19.95 -12.78
CA GLU A 26 -2.05 21.37 -12.95
C GLU A 26 -1.00 22.11 -13.79
N GLY A 27 0.28 21.78 -13.60
CA GLY A 27 1.39 22.37 -14.35
C GLY A 27 1.25 22.08 -15.85
N ARG A 28 1.00 20.81 -16.19
CA ARG A 28 0.80 20.35 -17.57
C ARG A 28 -0.44 20.97 -18.23
N ARG A 29 -1.55 21.11 -17.47
CA ARG A 29 -2.80 21.73 -17.96
C ARG A 29 -2.64 23.23 -18.26
N LYS A 30 -1.81 23.95 -17.51
CA LYS A 30 -1.53 25.38 -17.71
C LYS A 30 -0.61 25.62 -18.93
N ILE A 31 0.31 24.70 -19.23
CA ILE A 31 1.16 24.71 -20.44
C ILE A 31 0.32 24.51 -21.71
N LEU A 32 -0.54 23.49 -21.73
CA LEU A 32 -1.36 23.14 -22.90
C LEU A 32 -2.42 24.20 -23.25
N ARG A 33 -2.75 25.10 -22.31
CA ARG A 33 -3.62 26.26 -22.53
C ARG A 33 -2.90 27.48 -23.12
N GLY A 34 -1.64 27.35 -23.53
CA GLY A 34 -0.92 28.38 -24.29
C GLY A 34 -0.42 29.57 -23.47
N ARG A 35 -0.40 29.48 -22.13
CA ARG A 35 0.22 30.51 -21.28
C ARG A 35 1.74 30.40 -21.45
N ARG A 36 2.29 31.14 -22.43
CA ARG A 36 3.67 31.08 -22.94
C ARG A 36 4.78 31.35 -21.91
N THR A 37 4.44 31.73 -20.68
CA THR A 37 5.42 31.99 -19.63
C THR A 37 4.89 31.45 -18.30
N ILE A 38 5.36 30.25 -17.94
CA ILE A 38 5.33 29.80 -16.55
C ILE A 38 6.36 30.66 -15.81
N THR A 39 5.89 31.56 -14.96
CA THR A 39 6.74 32.23 -13.98
C THR A 39 7.21 31.22 -12.95
N ARG A 40 8.42 31.37 -12.43
CA ARG A 40 9.07 30.44 -11.47
C ARG A 40 8.25 30.20 -10.19
N THR A 41 7.21 31.00 -9.96
CA THR A 41 6.19 30.88 -8.92
C THR A 41 5.19 29.73 -9.08
N TYR A 42 5.04 29.13 -10.28
CA TYR A 42 4.11 27.99 -10.47
C TYR A 42 4.70 26.65 -10.03
N PHE A 43 6.03 26.52 -10.03
CA PHE A 43 6.69 25.44 -9.30
C PHE A 43 6.80 25.91 -7.86
N ARG A 44 5.78 25.63 -7.04
CA ARG A 44 6.02 25.63 -5.59
C ARG A 44 7.17 24.67 -5.36
N GLN A 45 8.33 25.22 -5.00
CA GLN A 45 9.44 24.38 -4.59
C GLN A 45 8.92 23.54 -3.42
N SER A 46 9.09 22.22 -3.52
CA SER A 46 8.74 21.34 -2.42
C SER A 46 9.40 21.88 -1.15
N ALA A 47 8.61 22.02 -0.07
CA ALA A 47 9.13 22.53 1.19
C ALA A 47 10.30 21.69 1.72
N LEU A 48 10.35 20.41 1.30
CA LEU A 48 11.42 19.48 1.57
C LEU A 48 12.33 19.32 0.35
N PRO A 49 13.66 19.27 0.54
CA PRO A 49 14.58 18.94 -0.54
C PRO A 49 14.37 17.50 -1.01
N ALA A 50 14.72 17.21 -2.27
CA ALA A 50 14.47 15.91 -2.89
C ALA A 50 15.03 14.72 -2.09
N TRP A 51 16.22 14.87 -1.50
CA TRP A 51 16.84 13.83 -0.67
C TRP A 51 16.01 13.49 0.58
N ALA A 52 15.35 14.49 1.19
CA ALA A 52 14.55 14.28 2.39
C ALA A 52 13.25 13.52 2.07
N ILE A 53 12.66 13.77 0.91
CA ILE A 53 11.48 13.03 0.42
C ILE A 53 11.83 11.55 0.24
N VAL A 54 12.98 11.26 -0.39
CA VAL A 54 13.44 9.87 -0.59
C VAL A 54 13.66 9.15 0.74
N ILE A 55 14.26 9.81 1.74
CA ILE A 55 14.45 9.24 3.08
C ILE A 55 13.12 8.95 3.76
N LEU A 56 12.15 9.88 3.69
CA LEU A 56 10.84 9.69 4.29
C LEU A 56 10.09 8.51 3.65
N VAL A 57 10.16 8.37 2.32
CA VAL A 57 9.59 7.22 1.62
C VAL A 57 10.29 5.93 2.04
N ALA A 58 11.62 5.90 2.12
CA ALA A 58 12.37 4.72 2.55
C ALA A 58 12.00 4.28 3.98
N ILE A 59 11.82 5.22 4.91
CA ILE A 59 11.34 4.93 6.26
C ILE A 59 9.93 4.34 6.22
N GLY A 60 9.04 4.92 5.41
CA GLY A 60 7.68 4.42 5.20
C GLY A 60 7.67 2.96 4.72
N GLU A 61 8.48 2.63 3.73
CA GLU A 61 8.60 1.27 3.18
C GLU A 61 9.12 0.27 4.24
N ILE A 62 10.10 0.66 5.07
CA ILE A 62 10.59 -0.20 6.15
C ILE A 62 9.48 -0.48 7.18
N ILE A 63 8.71 0.53 7.55
CA ILE A 63 7.59 0.38 8.50
C ILE A 63 6.53 -0.55 7.92
N ILE A 64 6.13 -0.33 6.67
CA ILE A 64 5.13 -1.16 5.98
C ILE A 64 5.61 -2.61 5.89
N GLY A 65 6.87 -2.84 5.50
CA GLY A 65 7.47 -4.17 5.46
C GLY A 65 7.49 -4.86 6.83
N GLY A 66 7.83 -4.11 7.89
CA GLY A 66 7.78 -4.61 9.27
C GLY A 66 6.38 -5.04 9.71
N ILE A 67 5.36 -4.24 9.39
CA ILE A 67 3.97 -4.56 9.69
C ILE A 67 3.54 -5.84 8.95
N ILE A 68 3.84 -5.93 7.65
CA ILE A 68 3.52 -7.11 6.82
C ILE A 68 4.16 -8.37 7.42
N TYR A 69 5.42 -8.29 7.85
CA TYR A 69 6.11 -9.41 8.48
C TYR A 69 5.43 -9.85 9.78
N VAL A 70 5.04 -8.92 10.66
CA VAL A 70 4.36 -9.24 11.92
C VAL A 70 3.01 -9.93 11.65
N VAL A 71 2.24 -9.43 10.69
CA VAL A 71 0.97 -10.03 10.28
C VAL A 71 1.18 -11.45 9.75
N MET A 72 2.15 -11.64 8.86
CA MET A 72 2.51 -12.96 8.33
C MET A 72 2.92 -13.92 9.45
N ARG A 73 3.75 -13.47 10.38
CA ARG A 73 4.21 -14.28 11.52
C ARG A 73 3.02 -14.78 12.35
N LYS A 74 2.08 -13.89 12.65
CA LYS A 74 0.91 -14.20 13.48
C LYS A 74 -0.09 -15.13 12.79
N LEU A 75 -0.30 -14.97 11.49
CA LEU A 75 -1.34 -15.71 10.76
C LEU A 75 -0.86 -17.04 10.17
N ILE A 76 0.40 -17.10 9.72
CA ILE A 76 0.91 -18.22 8.92
C ILE A 76 1.94 -19.05 9.70
N ILE A 77 2.81 -18.40 10.48
CA ILE A 77 3.97 -19.09 11.09
C ILE A 77 3.66 -19.60 12.50
N GLU A 78 2.90 -18.85 13.29
CA GLU A 78 2.55 -19.22 14.67
C GLU A 78 1.33 -20.15 14.89
N PRO A 79 0.45 -20.49 13.91
CA PRO A 79 -0.65 -21.40 14.22
C PRO A 79 -0.10 -22.79 14.56
N PRO A 80 -0.46 -23.36 15.73
CA PRO A 80 -0.06 -24.72 16.05
C PRO A 80 -0.68 -25.68 15.03
N LEU A 81 0.12 -26.62 14.54
CA LEU A 81 -0.37 -27.76 13.77
C LEU A 81 -1.28 -28.59 14.69
N THR A 82 -2.58 -28.26 14.73
CA THR A 82 -3.60 -29.17 15.26
C THR A 82 -3.66 -30.35 14.30
N GLY A 83 -2.81 -31.35 14.55
CA GLY A 83 -2.84 -32.61 13.83
C GLY A 83 -4.19 -33.27 14.08
N SER A 84 -5.05 -33.22 13.06
CA SER A 84 -6.24 -34.07 13.03
C SER A 84 -5.78 -35.48 12.67
N TYR A 85 -5.25 -36.20 13.65
CA TYR A 85 -4.92 -37.61 13.47
C TYR A 85 -6.22 -38.42 13.58
N SER A 86 -6.71 -38.98 12.47
CA SER A 86 -7.73 -40.00 12.53
C SER A 86 -7.08 -41.31 12.96
N VAL A 87 -7.46 -41.85 14.12
CA VAL A 87 -7.00 -43.16 14.57
C VAL A 87 -7.54 -44.20 13.59
N ALA A 88 -6.64 -45.00 12.99
CA ALA A 88 -7.04 -46.09 12.11
C ALA A 88 -7.75 -47.16 12.95
N ALA A 89 -8.95 -47.58 12.53
CA ALA A 89 -9.69 -48.64 13.22
C ALA A 89 -8.98 -49.98 13.00
N THR A 90 -8.24 -50.44 14.01
CA THR A 90 -7.77 -51.81 14.09
C THR A 90 -8.88 -52.64 14.73
N THR A 91 -9.58 -53.44 13.93
CA THR A 91 -10.40 -54.54 14.44
C THR A 91 -9.46 -55.60 15.00
N GLU A 92 -9.23 -55.57 16.32
CA GLU A 92 -8.70 -56.72 17.04
C GLU A 92 -9.82 -57.78 17.06
N GLU A 93 -9.73 -58.79 16.18
CA GLU A 93 -10.55 -59.99 16.30
C GLU A 93 -10.01 -60.87 17.46
N PRO A 94 -10.92 -61.42 18.29
CA PRO A 94 -10.57 -62.15 19.53
C PRO A 94 -9.94 -63.53 19.30
#